data_AF-A0A521V7V7-F1
#
_entry.id   AF-A0A521V7V7-F1
#
_cell.length_a   1.000
_cell.length_b   1.000
_cell.length_c   1.000
_cell.angle_alpha   90.00
_cell.angle_beta   90.00
_cell.angle_gamma   90.00
#
_symmetry.space_group_name_H-M   'P 1'
#
loop_
_entity.id
_entity.type
_entity.pdbx_description
1 polymer ?
#
loop_
_entity_poly.entity_id
_entity_poly.type
_entity_poly.pdbx_seq_one_letter_code
_entity_poly.pdbx_strand_id
1 'polypeptide(L)'
;MTPTGILLYLLPGLSLAWLGERLRTGLANDRLLARVGVRLVQISALGFAMRGLFAPASASAASQATRLHALGWSLWWIAFLAGGLLLGLAARRGKVFSASCVAAALFVPAAALAGPAWLGPDAANWLANAAWAAWWLFAVRLRPGAVAGDGALR
;
A
#
# COMPACT_ATOMS: atom_id res chain seq x y z
N MET A 1 -1.48 9.29 -22.33
CA MET A 1 -0.95 9.34 -20.94
C MET A 1 -0.18 10.63 -20.78
N THR A 2 -0.40 11.37 -19.69
CA THR A 2 0.38 12.59 -19.42
C THR A 2 1.73 12.21 -18.80
N PRO A 3 2.82 12.95 -19.08
CA PRO A 3 4.14 12.71 -18.47
C PRO A 3 4.09 12.65 -16.94
N THR A 4 3.24 13.49 -16.35
CA THR A 4 3.02 13.58 -14.90
C THR A 4 2.38 12.32 -14.31
N GLY A 5 1.45 11.68 -15.02
CA GLY A 5 0.83 10.42 -14.59
C GLY A 5 1.83 9.26 -14.52
N ILE A 6 2.81 9.26 -15.42
CA ILE A 6 3.88 8.26 -15.43
C ILE A 6 4.80 8.44 -14.22
N LEU A 7 5.29 9.67 -14.02
CA LEU A 7 6.27 9.98 -12.99
C LEU A 7 5.70 9.87 -11.57
N LEU A 8 4.45 10.31 -11.35
CA LEU A 8 3.87 10.38 -10.01
C LEU A 8 3.15 9.10 -9.59
N TYR A 9 2.65 8.29 -10.52
CA TYR A 9 1.78 7.16 -10.20
C TYR A 9 2.28 5.83 -10.76
N LEU A 10 2.60 5.76 -12.06
CA LEU A 10 2.99 4.51 -12.70
C LEU A 10 4.34 3.99 -12.19
N LEU A 11 5.38 4.83 -12.27
CA LEU A 11 6.73 4.44 -11.84
C LEU A 11 6.78 4.09 -10.36
N PRO A 12 6.22 4.89 -9.43
CA PRO A 12 6.21 4.54 -8.02
C PRO A 12 5.40 3.28 -7.73
N GLY A 13 4.22 3.10 -8.36
CA GLY A 13 3.39 1.93 -8.17
C GLY A 13 4.09 0.64 -8.60
N LEU A 14 4.71 0.63 -9.79
CA LEU A 14 5.49 -0.51 -10.27
C LEU A 14 6.74 -0.78 -9.41
N SER A 15 7.45 0.28 -9.01
CA SER A 15 8.63 0.16 -8.14
C SER A 15 8.27 -0.48 -6.80
N LEU A 16 7.14 -0.08 -6.21
CA LEU A 16 6.65 -0.62 -4.95
C LEU A 16 6.10 -2.05 -5.10
N ALA A 17 5.45 -2.37 -6.21
CA ALA A 17 5.03 -3.75 -6.50
C ALA A 17 6.26 -4.69 -6.59
N TRP A 18 7.32 -4.24 -7.25
CA TRP A 18 8.60 -4.96 -7.31
C TRP A 18 9.26 -5.04 -5.93
N LEU A 19 9.25 -3.96 -5.15
CA LEU A 19 9.76 -3.95 -3.77
C LEU A 19 9.01 -4.93 -2.87
N GLY A 20 7.72 -5.14 -3.12
CA GLY A 20 6.89 -6.17 -2.49
C GLY A 20 7.43 -7.58 -2.64
N GLU A 21 8.23 -7.85 -3.67
CA GLU A 21 8.90 -9.15 -3.81
C GLU A 21 9.89 -9.42 -2.68
N ARG A 22 10.61 -8.38 -2.21
CA ARG A 22 11.52 -8.50 -1.05
C ARG A 22 10.76 -8.75 0.26
N LEU A 23 9.59 -8.14 0.40
CA LEU A 23 8.70 -8.41 1.53
C LEU A 23 8.16 -9.85 1.46
N ARG A 24 7.80 -10.31 0.26
CA ARG A 24 7.25 -11.65 0.02
C ARG A 24 8.26 -12.74 0.33
N THR A 25 9.51 -12.61 -0.13
CA THR A 25 10.58 -13.57 0.18
C THR A 25 10.84 -13.64 1.68
N GLY A 26 10.88 -12.49 2.35
CA GLY A 26 11.04 -12.41 3.80
C GLY A 26 9.83 -12.86 4.64
N LEU A 27 8.73 -13.25 4.00
CA LEU A 27 7.50 -13.80 4.61
C LEU A 27 7.16 -15.18 4.03
N ALA A 28 8.04 -15.79 3.25
CA ALA A 28 7.76 -17.05 2.55
C ALA A 28 7.38 -18.19 3.50
N ASN A 29 8.02 -18.24 4.68
CA ASN A 29 7.78 -19.23 5.72
C ASN A 29 6.73 -18.80 6.76
N ASP A 30 6.06 -17.67 6.54
CA ASP A 30 5.03 -17.16 7.45
C ASP A 30 3.66 -17.79 7.16
N ARG A 31 2.67 -17.47 7.99
CA ARG A 31 1.27 -17.93 7.89
C ARG A 31 0.69 -17.62 6.52
N LEU A 32 -0.22 -18.48 6.03
CA LEU A 32 -0.93 -18.27 4.75
C LEU A 32 -1.54 -16.87 4.66
N LEU A 33 -2.15 -16.40 5.74
CA LEU A 33 -2.74 -15.07 5.82
C LEU A 33 -1.72 -13.94 5.60
N ALA A 34 -0.49 -14.06 6.11
CA ALA A 34 0.57 -13.09 5.85
C ALA A 34 1.01 -13.11 4.37
N ARG A 35 1.05 -14.29 3.75
CA ARG A 35 1.35 -14.44 2.31
C ARG A 35 0.23 -13.89 1.41
N VAL A 36 -1.02 -14.02 1.84
CA VAL A 36 -2.15 -13.35 1.17
C VAL A 36 -2.05 -11.85 1.37
N GLY A 37 -1.75 -11.40 2.58
CA GLY A 37 -1.59 -9.99 2.93
C GLY A 37 -0.53 -9.28 2.08
N VAL A 38 0.65 -9.90 1.88
CA VAL A 38 1.70 -9.31 1.04
C VAL A 38 1.28 -9.21 -0.44
N ARG A 39 0.53 -10.19 -0.95
CA ARG A 39 -0.03 -10.13 -2.32
C ARG A 39 -1.08 -9.03 -2.46
N LEU A 40 -1.92 -8.83 -1.45
CA LEU A 40 -2.93 -7.77 -1.46
C LEU A 40 -2.30 -6.38 -1.44
N VAL A 41 -1.25 -6.15 -0.64
CA VAL A 41 -0.54 -4.85 -0.70
C VAL A 41 0.18 -4.67 -2.05
N GLN A 42 0.71 -5.73 -2.68
CA GLN A 42 1.23 -5.64 -4.06
C GLN A 42 0.14 -5.26 -5.08
N ILE A 43 -1.05 -5.85 -4.96
CA ILE A 43 -2.22 -5.48 -5.79
C ILE A 43 -2.60 -4.02 -5.57
N SER A 44 -2.53 -3.53 -4.33
CA SER A 44 -2.72 -2.10 -4.03
C SER A 44 -1.73 -1.21 -4.80
N ALA A 45 -0.45 -1.59 -4.87
CA ALA A 45 0.56 -0.86 -5.65
C ALA A 45 0.26 -0.86 -7.15
N LEU A 46 -0.28 -1.96 -7.68
CA LEU A 46 -0.76 -2.02 -9.07
C LEU A 46 -2.00 -1.13 -9.29
N GLY A 47 -2.93 -1.10 -8.34
CA GLY A 47 -4.08 -0.18 -8.35
C GLY A 47 -3.63 1.28 -8.38
N PHE A 48 -2.59 1.62 -7.60
CA PHE A 48 -1.98 2.95 -7.62
C PHE A 48 -1.36 3.28 -8.99
N ALA A 49 -0.59 2.35 -9.57
CA ALA A 49 -0.04 2.50 -10.91
C ALA A 49 -1.12 2.70 -11.98
N MET A 50 -2.24 1.97 -11.86
CA MET A 50 -3.38 2.08 -12.79
C MET A 50 -3.99 3.49 -12.80
N ARG A 51 -4.02 4.19 -11.65
CA ARG A 51 -4.49 5.58 -11.56
C ARG A 51 -3.65 6.55 -12.40
N GLY A 52 -2.37 6.23 -12.64
CA GLY A 52 -1.46 7.02 -13.48
C GLY A 52 -1.68 6.85 -14.98
N LEU A 53 -2.28 5.73 -15.40
CA LEU A 53 -2.55 5.40 -16.80
C LEU A 53 -3.76 6.17 -17.33
N PHE A 54 -4.77 6.36 -16.48
CA PHE A 54 -6.05 6.96 -16.84
C PHE A 54 -6.23 8.29 -16.12
N ALA A 55 -5.99 9.40 -16.83
CA ALA A 55 -6.34 10.72 -16.34
C ALA A 55 -7.87 10.82 -16.21
N PRO A 56 -8.41 11.46 -15.15
CA PRO A 56 -9.83 11.76 -15.09
C PRO A 56 -10.18 12.63 -16.30
N ALA A 57 -11.05 12.13 -17.18
CA ALA A 57 -11.59 12.94 -18.26
C ALA A 57 -12.36 14.11 -17.65
N SER A 58 -12.34 15.28 -18.30
CA SER A 58 -13.14 16.44 -17.90
C SER A 58 -14.60 16.03 -17.65
N ALA A 59 -15.20 16.60 -16.62
CA ALA A 59 -16.42 16.18 -15.92
C ALA A 59 -17.69 15.91 -16.77
N SER A 60 -17.67 16.11 -18.08
CA SER A 60 -18.82 15.96 -18.96
C SER A 60 -18.98 14.58 -19.60
N ALA A 61 -18.03 13.64 -19.44
CA ALA A 61 -18.15 12.31 -20.04
C ALA A 61 -17.98 11.18 -19.02
N ALA A 62 -19.00 10.34 -18.87
CA ALA A 62 -18.94 9.00 -18.25
C ALA A 62 -18.12 8.03 -19.13
N SER A 63 -16.88 8.42 -19.41
CA SER A 63 -15.94 7.69 -20.25
C SER A 63 -15.44 6.44 -19.56
N GLN A 64 -14.99 5.47 -20.34
CA GLN A 64 -14.32 4.27 -19.82
C GLN A 64 -13.10 4.63 -18.95
N ALA A 65 -12.38 5.71 -19.28
CA ALA A 65 -11.23 6.18 -18.50
C ALA A 65 -11.62 6.61 -17.07
N THR A 66 -12.74 7.32 -16.92
CA THR A 66 -13.26 7.72 -15.59
C THR A 66 -13.61 6.50 -14.73
N ARG A 67 -14.23 5.46 -15.33
CA ARG A 67 -14.52 4.20 -14.63
C ARG A 67 -13.25 3.44 -14.23
N LEU A 68 -12.27 3.34 -15.13
CA LEU A 68 -10.99 2.66 -14.86
C LEU A 68 -10.17 3.40 -13.78
N HIS A 69 -10.20 4.74 -13.78
CA HIS A 69 -9.60 5.53 -12.72
C HIS A 69 -10.25 5.25 -11.35
N ALA A 70 -11.59 5.27 -11.29
CA ALA A 70 -12.33 4.96 -10.07
C ALA A 70 -12.07 3.53 -9.57
N LEU A 71 -11.98 2.55 -10.49
CA LEU A 71 -11.59 1.17 -10.15
C LEU A 71 -10.18 1.09 -9.60
N GLY A 72 -9.19 1.75 -10.23
CA GLY A 72 -7.82 1.79 -9.74
C GLY A 72 -7.71 2.45 -8.36
N TRP A 73 -8.46 3.53 -8.14
CA TRP A 73 -8.56 4.20 -6.85
C TRP A 73 -9.16 3.29 -5.77
N SER A 74 -10.29 2.64 -6.03
CA SER A 74 -10.92 1.70 -5.11
C SER A 74 -10.04 0.50 -4.81
N LEU A 75 -9.43 -0.10 -5.85
CA LEU A 75 -8.55 -1.24 -5.71
C LEU A 75 -7.33 -0.92 -4.84
N TRP A 76 -6.76 0.28 -5.01
CA TRP A 76 -5.61 0.74 -4.25
C TRP A 76 -5.86 0.71 -2.74
N TRP A 77 -6.93 1.36 -2.24
CA TRP A 77 -7.15 1.43 -0.80
C TRP A 77 -7.79 0.17 -0.22
N ILE A 78 -8.67 -0.53 -0.95
CA ILE A 78 -9.33 -1.77 -0.47
C ILE A 78 -8.30 -2.88 -0.30
N ALA A 79 -7.46 -3.09 -1.33
CA ALA A 79 -6.43 -4.13 -1.26
C ALA A 79 -5.38 -3.79 -0.19
N PHE A 80 -5.10 -2.50 0.03
CA PHE A 80 -4.20 -2.07 1.10
C PHE A 80 -4.78 -2.31 2.50
N LEU A 81 -6.04 -1.94 2.72
CA LEU A 81 -6.74 -2.16 3.99
C LEU A 81 -6.74 -3.65 4.35
N ALA A 82 -7.21 -4.50 3.43
CA ALA A 82 -7.25 -5.94 3.65
C ALA A 82 -5.83 -6.53 3.82
N GLY A 83 -4.89 -6.15 2.96
CA GLY A 83 -3.52 -6.64 2.99
C GLY A 83 -2.77 -6.25 4.26
N GLY A 84 -2.87 -4.98 4.66
CA GLY A 84 -2.23 -4.45 5.86
C GLY A 84 -2.81 -5.05 7.15
N LEU A 85 -4.12 -5.26 7.24
CA LEU A 85 -4.73 -5.95 8.38
C LEU A 85 -4.25 -7.41 8.48
N LEU A 86 -4.25 -8.14 7.35
CA LEU A 86 -3.74 -9.52 7.34
C LEU A 86 -2.26 -9.59 7.72
N LEU A 87 -1.42 -8.68 7.22
CA LEU A 87 -0.02 -8.59 7.61
C LEU A 87 0.13 -8.27 9.10
N GLY A 88 -0.64 -7.32 9.61
CA GLY A 88 -0.58 -6.90 11.02
C GLY A 88 -0.93 -8.04 11.99
N LEU A 89 -1.94 -8.83 11.64
CA LEU A 89 -2.46 -9.92 12.47
C LEU A 89 -1.68 -11.23 12.31
N ALA A 90 -1.16 -11.51 11.11
CA ALA A 90 -0.60 -12.82 10.79
C ALA A 90 0.92 -12.85 10.72
N ALA A 91 1.60 -11.76 10.39
CA ALA A 91 3.05 -11.76 10.18
C ALA A 91 3.83 -11.85 11.49
N ARG A 92 4.84 -12.71 11.54
CA ARG A 92 5.73 -12.92 12.69
C ARG A 92 6.96 -12.01 12.63
N ARG A 93 6.73 -10.69 12.49
CA ARG A 93 7.80 -9.68 12.32
C ARG A 93 7.93 -8.70 13.49
N GLY A 94 7.27 -9.01 14.61
CA GLY A 94 7.34 -8.21 15.83
C GLY A 94 6.26 -7.12 15.91
N LYS A 95 6.07 -6.60 17.13
CA LYS A 95 4.96 -5.70 17.47
C LYS A 95 4.97 -4.39 16.68
N VAL A 96 6.14 -3.84 16.40
CA VAL A 96 6.31 -2.59 15.64
C VAL A 96 5.82 -2.77 14.19
N PHE A 97 6.20 -3.87 13.55
CA PHE A 97 5.72 -4.21 12.20
C PHE A 97 4.20 -4.35 12.21
N SER A 98 3.67 -5.17 13.13
CA SER A 98 2.22 -5.39 13.23
C SER A 98 1.43 -4.11 13.45
N ALA A 99 1.85 -3.28 14.42
CA ALA A 99 1.21 -2.01 14.73
C ALA A 99 1.24 -1.04 13.53
N SER A 100 2.38 -0.94 12.84
CA SER A 100 2.49 -0.09 11.66
C SER A 100 1.57 -0.53 10.51
N CYS A 101 1.40 -1.85 10.32
CA CYS A 101 0.48 -2.39 9.31
C CYS A 101 -0.97 -2.05 9.62
N VAL A 102 -1.41 -2.27 10.86
CA VAL A 102 -2.79 -1.96 11.27
C VAL A 102 -3.03 -0.45 11.22
N ALA A 103 -2.12 0.35 11.76
CA ALA A 103 -2.24 1.81 11.76
C ALA A 103 -2.35 2.37 10.34
N ALA A 104 -1.46 1.96 9.44
CA ALA A 104 -1.50 2.41 8.05
C ALA A 104 -2.75 1.91 7.32
N ALA A 105 -3.13 0.64 7.52
CA ALA A 105 -4.31 0.04 6.87
C ALA A 105 -5.61 0.78 7.22
N LEU A 106 -5.72 1.32 8.44
CA LEU A 106 -6.88 2.10 8.87
C LEU A 106 -6.75 3.58 8.46
N PHE A 107 -5.56 4.17 8.62
CA PHE A 107 -5.35 5.59 8.36
C PHE A 107 -5.51 5.96 6.89
N VAL A 108 -4.94 5.17 5.96
CA VAL A 108 -4.97 5.48 4.52
C VAL A 108 -6.41 5.61 3.97
N PRO A 109 -7.33 4.63 4.16
CA PRO A 109 -8.70 4.78 3.71
C PRO A 109 -9.46 5.86 4.47
N ALA A 110 -9.19 6.06 5.77
CA ALA A 110 -9.81 7.16 6.53
C ALA A 110 -9.42 8.52 5.94
N ALA A 111 -8.13 8.74 5.65
CA ALA A 111 -7.64 9.94 5.00
C ALA A 111 -8.22 10.10 3.59
N ALA A 112 -8.32 9.02 2.81
CA ALA A 112 -8.84 9.06 1.44
C ALA A 112 -10.35 9.32 1.36
N LEU A 113 -11.14 8.76 2.28
CA LEU A 113 -12.62 8.80 2.22
C LEU A 113 -13.20 9.95 3.04
N ALA A 114 -12.69 10.17 4.26
CA ALA A 114 -13.21 11.19 5.17
C ALA A 114 -12.39 12.49 5.14
N GLY A 115 -11.10 12.42 4.80
CA GLY A 115 -10.22 13.59 4.73
C GLY A 115 -10.72 14.73 3.81
N PRO A 116 -11.36 14.47 2.66
CA PRO A 116 -11.84 15.54 1.77
C PRO A 116 -12.80 16.53 2.44
N ALA A 117 -13.57 16.10 3.45
CA ALA A 117 -14.50 16.96 4.17
C ALA A 117 -13.81 18.03 5.04
N TRP A 118 -12.55 17.79 5.43
CA TRP A 118 -11.81 18.64 6.36
C TRP A 118 -10.65 19.38 5.68
N LEU A 119 -9.98 18.72 4.75
CA LEU A 119 -8.73 19.20 4.12
C LEU A 119 -8.92 19.61 2.67
N GLY A 120 -10.09 19.34 2.08
CA GLY A 120 -10.29 19.40 0.64
C GLY A 120 -9.75 18.15 -0.09
N PRO A 121 -10.20 17.91 -1.33
CA PRO A 121 -9.94 16.66 -2.06
C PRO A 121 -8.46 16.45 -2.36
N ASP A 122 -7.73 17.50 -2.74
CA ASP A 122 -6.33 17.39 -3.14
C ASP A 122 -5.41 17.08 -1.95
N ALA A 123 -5.54 17.83 -0.86
CA ALA A 123 -4.72 17.63 0.33
C ALA A 123 -4.98 16.26 0.98
N ALA A 124 -6.24 15.83 1.05
CA ALA A 124 -6.59 14.49 1.53
C ALA A 124 -5.97 13.38 0.67
N ASN A 125 -6.01 13.53 -0.65
CA ASN A 125 -5.38 12.58 -1.57
C ASN A 125 -3.85 12.55 -1.40
N TRP A 126 -3.19 13.70 -1.27
CA TRP A 126 -1.75 13.76 -0.99
C TRP A 126 -1.37 13.09 0.32
N LEU A 127 -2.11 13.37 1.40
CA LEU A 127 -1.88 12.78 2.71
C LEU A 127 -2.02 11.25 2.68
N ALA A 128 -3.08 10.74 2.05
CA ALA A 128 -3.32 9.30 1.96
C ALA A 128 -2.24 8.60 1.12
N ASN A 129 -1.85 9.17 -0.03
CA ASN A 129 -0.79 8.62 -0.88
C ASN A 129 0.57 8.65 -0.17
N ALA A 130 0.89 9.75 0.54
CA ALA A 130 2.14 9.89 1.28
C ALA A 130 2.24 8.88 2.44
N ALA A 131 1.17 8.72 3.23
CA ALA A 131 1.13 7.75 4.31
C ALA A 131 1.27 6.31 3.81
N TRP A 132 0.60 5.99 2.70
CA TRP A 132 0.72 4.69 2.04
C TRP A 132 2.16 4.41 1.54
N ALA A 133 2.78 5.39 0.87
CA ALA A 133 4.16 5.27 0.39
C ALA A 133 5.17 5.17 1.56
N ALA A 134 4.97 5.96 2.62
CA ALA A 134 5.80 5.93 3.81
C ALA A 134 5.75 4.55 4.49
N TRP A 135 4.57 3.93 4.57
CA TRP A 135 4.42 2.58 5.11
C TRP A 135 5.24 1.56 4.31
N TRP A 136 5.22 1.62 2.97
CA TRP A 136 6.03 0.71 2.13
C TRP A 136 7.53 0.81 2.45
N LEU A 137 8.05 2.04 2.53
CA LEU A 137 9.45 2.28 2.86
C LEU A 137 9.80 1.79 4.26
N PHE A 138 8.88 1.94 5.22
CA PHE A 138 9.04 1.47 6.57
C PHE A 138 9.00 -0.06 6.67
N ALA A 139 8.01 -0.72 6.06
CA ALA A 139 7.79 -2.15 6.11
C ALA A 139 8.97 -2.96 5.54
N VAL A 140 9.64 -2.44 4.52
CA VAL A 140 10.82 -3.08 3.91
C VAL A 140 12.08 -2.93 4.78
N ARG A 141 12.17 -1.85 5.56
CA ARG A 141 13.31 -1.62 6.47
C ARG A 141 13.23 -2.44 7.74
N LEU A 142 12.01 -2.78 8.20
CA LEU A 142 11.81 -3.67 9.33
C LEU A 142 12.20 -5.11 8.94
N ARG A 143 13.46 -5.45 9.21
CA ARG A 143 13.94 -6.84 9.16
C ARG A 143 13.21 -7.67 10.21
N PRO A 144 12.92 -8.95 9.95
CA PRO A 144 12.58 -9.88 11.03
C PRO A 144 13.68 -9.77 12.09
N GLY A 145 13.31 -9.51 13.34
CA GLY A 145 14.27 -9.42 14.42
C GLY A 145 15.15 -10.67 14.40
N ALA A 146 16.47 -10.47 14.32
CA ALA A 146 17.39 -11.55 14.63
C ALA A 146 17.01 -12.04 16.03
N VAL A 147 16.58 -13.29 16.13
CA VAL A 147 16.47 -13.97 17.41
C VAL A 147 17.81 -13.76 18.10
N ALA A 148 17.79 -13.10 19.26
CA ALA A 148 18.98 -12.91 20.09
C ALA A 148 19.68 -14.26 20.22
N GLY A 149 20.97 -14.27 19.91
CA GLY A 149 21.71 -15.47 19.56
C GLY A 149 21.59 -16.62 20.57
N ASP A 150 21.53 -17.83 20.00
CA ASP A 150 22.15 -18.99 20.61
C ASP A 150 23.61 -18.63 20.93
N GLY A 151 23.99 -18.61 22.21
CA GLY A 151 25.38 -18.42 22.59
C GLY A 151 25.66 -17.74 23.92
N ALA A 152 25.02 -18.19 25.00
CA ALA A 152 25.59 -18.04 26.34
C ALA A 152 25.63 -19.42 27.02
N LEU A 153 26.41 -20.33 26.42
CA LEU A 153 27.15 -21.31 27.20
C LEU A 153 28.32 -20.56 27.86
N ARG A 154 28.10 -20.07 29.09
CA ARG A 154 29.12 -19.81 30.10
C ARG A 154 28.54 -20.11 31.46
#